data_AF-A0A0G2RBZ7-F1
#
_entry.id   AF-A0A0G2RBZ7-F1
#
_cell.length_a   1.000
_cell.length_b   1.000
_cell.length_c   1.000
_cell.angle_alpha   90.00
_cell.angle_beta   90.00
_cell.angle_gamma   90.00
#
_symmetry.space_group_name_H-M   'P 1'
#
loop_
_entity.id
_entity.type
_entity.pdbx_description
1 polymer ?
#
loop_
_entity_poly.entity_id
_entity_poly.type
_entity_poly.pdbx_seq_one_letter_code
_entity_poly.pdbx_strand_id
1 'polypeptide(L)'
;GHIELATPVFHVGFINKIKKVLETICYNCGKIKLDESNDAFRKACSIRDPKTRFNAVWRLCKTKMVCDTDVPDEDQDPNDATKPQIFHGGCGNRQPQVRKEGLKLWGTWKPDKESQEDNPQPEKRLLHPSDVLALFKHITNEEIRKMGLSEDYARPEWMVITVLPVPPPPVRPSISVDGTGQGMRGEDDLTYKLG
;
A
#
# COMPACT_ATOMS: atom_id res chain seq x y z
N GLY A 1 -20.20 18.35 4.49
CA GLY A 1 -20.35 17.48 5.68
C GLY A 1 -19.42 16.29 5.56
N HIS A 2 -19.52 15.30 6.44
CA HIS A 2 -18.80 14.04 6.30
C HIS A 2 -19.63 12.87 6.85
N ILE A 3 -19.35 11.66 6.38
CA ILE A 3 -19.92 10.41 6.87
C ILE A 3 -18.77 9.56 7.41
N GLU A 4 -18.85 9.16 8.67
CA GLU A 4 -17.93 8.16 9.23
C GLU A 4 -18.36 6.77 8.78
N LEU A 5 -17.44 6.02 8.18
CA LEU A 5 -17.72 4.68 7.70
C LEU A 5 -17.54 3.67 8.83
N ALA A 6 -18.46 2.70 8.93
CA ALA A 6 -18.36 1.63 9.92
C ALA A 6 -17.12 0.75 9.74
N THR A 7 -16.66 0.59 8.49
CA THR A 7 -15.41 -0.10 8.17
C THR A 7 -14.61 0.67 7.12
N PRO A 8 -13.27 0.62 7.16
CA PRO A 8 -12.45 1.27 6.14
C PRO A 8 -12.68 0.66 4.76
N VAL A 9 -12.59 1.47 3.70
CA VAL A 9 -12.72 1.03 2.30
C VAL A 9 -11.56 1.54 1.44
N PHE A 10 -11.15 0.76 0.44
CA PHE A 10 -10.13 1.23 -0.50
C PHE A 10 -10.69 2.32 -1.40
N HIS A 11 -9.97 3.43 -1.54
CA HIS A 11 -10.31 4.42 -2.55
C HIS A 11 -10.07 3.85 -3.95
N VAL A 12 -11.11 3.78 -4.79
CA VAL A 12 -11.05 3.15 -6.12
C VAL A 12 -9.95 3.72 -7.02
N GLY A 13 -9.74 5.05 -6.98
CA GLY A 13 -8.67 5.72 -7.72
C GLY A 13 -7.25 5.37 -7.26
N PHE A 14 -7.09 4.87 -6.03
CA PHE A 14 -5.79 4.58 -5.43
C PHE A 14 -5.51 3.08 -5.24
N ILE A 15 -6.46 2.18 -5.51
CA ILE A 15 -6.28 0.74 -5.29
C ILE A 15 -5.02 0.16 -5.97
N ASN A 16 -4.67 0.68 -7.16
CA ASN A 16 -3.45 0.28 -7.86
C ASN A 16 -2.18 0.81 -7.16
N LYS A 17 -2.25 2.00 -6.56
CA LYS A 17 -1.14 2.59 -5.80
C LYS A 17 -0.97 1.89 -4.45
N ILE A 18 -2.07 1.59 -3.76
CA ILE A 18 -2.10 0.76 -2.54
C ILE A 18 -1.41 -0.59 -2.79
N LYS A 19 -1.79 -1.28 -3.87
CA LYS A 19 -1.13 -2.52 -4.31
C LYS A 19 0.38 -2.36 -4.45
N LYS A 20 0.85 -1.29 -5.14
CA LYS A 20 2.29 -1.04 -5.30
C LYS A 20 2.99 -0.77 -3.97
N VAL A 21 2.35 -0.05 -3.04
CA VAL A 21 2.91 0.17 -1.70
C VAL A 21 3.04 -1.16 -0.95
N LEU A 22 2.00 -2.01 -0.95
CA LEU A 22 2.05 -3.35 -0.37
C LEU A 22 3.13 -4.26 -0.99
N GLU A 23 3.42 -4.07 -2.28
CA GLU A 23 4.53 -4.77 -2.94
C GLU A 23 5.91 -4.21 -2.58
N THR A 24 5.97 -2.97 -2.09
CA THR A 24 7.20 -2.25 -1.73
C THR A 24 7.61 -2.50 -0.27
N ILE A 25 6.64 -2.50 0.64
CA ILE A 25 6.86 -2.69 2.08
C ILE A 25 6.62 -4.12 2.55
N CYS A 26 7.23 -4.50 3.67
CA CYS A 26 6.96 -5.73 4.37
C CYS A 26 5.51 -5.72 4.90
N TYR A 27 4.75 -6.78 4.61
CA TYR A 27 3.35 -6.93 5.07
C TYR A 27 3.21 -7.10 6.59
N ASN A 28 4.33 -7.30 7.31
CA ASN A 28 4.34 -7.52 8.75
C ASN A 28 4.89 -6.30 9.52
N CYS A 29 6.08 -5.80 9.16
CA CYS A 29 6.73 -4.72 9.91
C CYS A 29 6.59 -3.33 9.28
N GLY A 30 6.05 -3.21 8.05
CA GLY A 30 5.84 -1.92 7.40
C GLY A 30 7.08 -1.21 6.83
N LYS A 31 8.29 -1.75 7.04
CA LYS A 31 9.53 -1.26 6.41
C LYS A 31 9.56 -1.59 4.92
N ILE A 32 10.22 -0.78 4.10
CA ILE A 32 10.57 -1.16 2.71
C ILE A 32 11.37 -2.46 2.77
N LYS A 33 11.17 -3.37 1.82
CA LYS A 33 11.79 -4.71 1.87
C LYS A 33 13.29 -4.75 1.58
N LEU A 34 13.84 -3.66 1.05
CA LEU A 34 15.23 -3.50 0.63
C LEU A 34 15.83 -2.32 1.37
N ASP A 35 17.15 -2.32 1.48
CA ASP A 35 17.95 -1.26 2.08
C ASP A 35 19.05 -0.74 1.13
N GLU A 36 19.82 0.20 1.65
CA GLU A 36 20.95 0.81 1.00
C GLU A 36 22.14 -0.14 0.81
N SER A 37 22.11 -1.39 1.27
CA SER A 37 23.15 -2.39 0.93
C SER A 37 23.11 -2.70 -0.57
N ASN A 38 21.92 -2.66 -1.18
CA ASN A 38 21.73 -2.88 -2.60
C ASN A 38 22.02 -1.60 -3.42
N ASP A 39 23.06 -1.64 -4.25
CA ASP A 39 23.47 -0.48 -5.08
C ASP A 39 22.35 0.05 -6.00
N ALA A 40 21.50 -0.83 -6.55
CA ALA A 40 20.39 -0.42 -7.39
C ALA A 40 19.30 0.29 -6.57
N PHE A 41 19.04 -0.18 -5.35
CA PHE A 41 18.12 0.47 -4.43
C PHE A 41 18.63 1.82 -3.96
N ARG A 42 19.92 1.93 -3.62
CA ARG A 42 20.56 3.21 -3.26
C ARG A 42 20.43 4.23 -4.39
N LYS A 43 20.71 3.81 -5.64
CA LYS A 43 20.50 4.64 -6.84
C LYS A 43 19.04 5.04 -7.01
N ALA A 44 18.10 4.11 -6.83
CA ALA A 44 16.67 4.40 -6.94
C ALA A 44 16.22 5.46 -5.91
N CYS A 45 16.69 5.37 -4.66
CA CYS A 45 16.36 6.34 -3.61
C CYS A 45 16.91 7.74 -3.88
N SER A 46 18.03 7.85 -4.61
CA SER A 46 18.64 9.13 -4.98
C SER A 46 17.90 9.89 -6.10
N ILE A 47 16.90 9.28 -6.74
CA ILE A 47 16.13 9.92 -7.82
C ILE A 47 15.37 11.13 -7.27
N ARG A 48 15.57 12.29 -7.91
CA ARG A 48 14.97 13.57 -7.51
C ARG A 48 13.46 13.63 -7.72
N ASP A 49 12.96 13.14 -8.85
CA ASP A 49 11.52 13.12 -9.14
C ASP A 49 10.81 12.03 -8.29
N PRO A 50 9.89 12.39 -7.37
CA PRO A 50 9.29 11.42 -6.45
C PRO A 50 8.50 10.30 -7.15
N LYS A 51 7.84 10.62 -8.27
CA LYS A 51 7.06 9.65 -9.04
C LYS A 51 7.95 8.60 -9.70
N THR A 52 9.08 9.03 -10.25
CA THR A 52 10.09 8.16 -10.86
C THR A 52 10.80 7.35 -9.78
N ARG A 53 11.17 7.98 -8.65
CA ARG A 53 11.73 7.30 -7.46
C ARG A 53 10.84 6.17 -6.99
N PHE A 54 9.55 6.43 -6.78
CA PHE A 54 8.60 5.41 -6.34
C PHE A 54 8.51 4.24 -7.29
N ASN A 55 8.45 4.48 -8.61
CA ASN A 55 8.39 3.39 -9.57
C ASN A 55 9.70 2.57 -9.63
N ALA A 56 10.87 3.21 -9.46
CA ALA A 56 12.15 2.52 -9.41
C ALA A 56 12.27 1.65 -8.15
N VAL A 57 11.97 2.22 -6.98
CA VAL A 57 11.97 1.50 -5.70
C VAL A 57 10.99 0.33 -5.73
N TRP A 58 9.74 0.55 -6.17
CA TRP A 58 8.74 -0.50 -6.30
C TRP A 58 9.17 -1.66 -7.21
N ARG A 59 9.82 -1.35 -8.34
CA ARG A 59 10.29 -2.40 -9.29
C ARG A 59 11.32 -3.33 -8.68
N LEU A 60 12.16 -2.83 -7.78
CA LEU A 60 13.16 -3.62 -7.05
C LEU A 60 12.49 -4.40 -5.91
N CYS A 61 11.59 -3.77 -5.15
CA CYS A 61 10.98 -4.39 -3.98
C CYS A 61 9.92 -5.45 -4.34
N LYS A 62 9.21 -5.31 -5.46
CA LYS A 62 8.14 -6.25 -5.84
C LYS A 62 8.64 -7.68 -6.10
N THR A 63 9.91 -7.86 -6.43
CA THR A 63 10.51 -9.19 -6.67
C THR A 63 10.96 -9.85 -5.37
N LYS A 64 11.04 -9.08 -4.29
CA LYS A 64 11.48 -9.54 -2.99
C LYS A 64 10.32 -10.17 -2.21
N MET A 65 10.45 -11.48 -1.98
CA MET A 65 9.41 -12.32 -1.34
C MET A 65 9.72 -12.66 0.12
N VAL A 66 10.83 -12.16 0.66
CA VAL A 66 11.24 -12.32 2.07
C VAL A 66 11.74 -10.95 2.54
N CYS A 67 11.34 -10.54 3.74
CA CYS A 67 11.84 -9.30 4.34
C CYS A 67 13.29 -9.50 4.78
N ASP A 68 14.20 -8.58 4.46
CA ASP A 68 15.59 -8.70 4.92
C ASP A 68 15.67 -8.74 6.44
N THR A 69 16.71 -9.40 6.92
CA THR A 69 17.07 -9.47 8.33
C THR A 69 18.54 -9.12 8.46
N ASP A 70 18.93 -8.65 9.64
CA ASP A 70 20.29 -8.24 9.98
C ASP A 70 21.29 -9.41 10.11
N VAL A 71 20.91 -10.58 9.62
CA VAL A 71 21.77 -11.77 9.67
C VAL A 71 22.71 -11.69 8.46
N PRO A 72 24.03 -11.71 8.65
CA PRO A 72 24.97 -11.70 7.54
C PRO A 72 24.73 -12.93 6.66
N ASP A 73 24.69 -12.70 5.35
CA ASP A 73 24.59 -13.77 4.36
C ASP A 73 25.83 -14.66 4.48
N GLU A 74 25.66 -15.96 4.78
CA GLU A 74 26.79 -16.90 4.92
C GLU A 74 27.56 -17.07 3.59
N ASP A 75 26.94 -16.66 2.46
CA ASP A 75 27.51 -16.65 1.11
C ASP A 75 28.26 -15.34 0.75
N GLN A 76 28.48 -14.41 1.69
CA GLN A 76 29.29 -13.21 1.43
C GLN A 76 30.75 -13.59 1.17
N ASP A 77 31.25 -13.21 -0.02
CA ASP A 77 32.65 -13.32 -0.38
C ASP A 77 33.52 -12.63 0.70
N PRO A 78 34.46 -13.34 1.35
CA PRO A 78 35.28 -12.79 2.43
C PRO A 78 36.11 -11.56 1.99
N ASN A 79 36.20 -11.25 0.70
CA ASN A 79 36.81 -10.02 0.18
C ASN A 79 35.90 -8.77 0.19
N ASP A 80 34.60 -8.85 0.52
CA ASP A 80 33.70 -7.67 0.63
C ASP A 80 33.64 -7.07 2.05
N ALA A 81 34.64 -7.37 2.89
CA ALA A 81 34.75 -6.88 4.27
C ALA A 81 34.97 -5.36 4.41
N THR A 82 35.09 -4.63 3.29
CA THR A 82 35.30 -3.18 3.27
C THR A 82 34.02 -2.34 3.28
N LYS A 83 32.83 -2.93 3.14
CA LYS A 83 31.57 -2.16 3.22
C LYS A 83 31.04 -2.13 4.66
N PRO A 84 30.65 -0.97 5.20
CA PRO A 84 29.98 -0.90 6.49
C PRO A 84 28.68 -1.72 6.42
N GLN A 85 28.51 -2.66 7.36
CA GLN A 85 27.28 -3.45 7.51
C GLN A 85 26.13 -2.49 7.84
N ILE A 86 25.17 -2.37 6.91
CA ILE A 86 23.96 -1.58 7.11
C ILE A 86 22.90 -2.53 7.67
N PHE A 87 22.42 -2.25 8.88
CA PHE A 87 21.36 -3.03 9.51
C PHE A 87 20.00 -2.56 9.00
N HIS A 88 19.29 -3.43 8.29
CA HIS A 88 17.94 -3.23 7.78
C HIS A 88 16.88 -3.26 8.91
N GLY A 89 17.07 -4.13 9.90
CA GLY A 89 16.13 -4.36 11.00
C GLY A 89 14.77 -4.88 10.55
N GLY A 90 14.71 -5.65 9.46
CA GLY A 90 13.47 -6.30 9.03
C GLY A 90 13.21 -7.60 9.80
N CYS A 91 12.08 -8.24 9.50
CA CYS A 91 11.51 -9.29 10.35
C CYS A 91 11.60 -10.72 9.78
N GLY A 92 12.21 -10.93 8.62
CA GLY A 92 12.36 -12.26 8.00
C GLY A 92 11.07 -12.88 7.45
N ASN A 93 9.91 -12.26 7.68
CA ASN A 93 8.63 -12.81 7.24
C ASN A 93 8.50 -12.87 5.71
N ARG A 94 7.81 -13.92 5.24
CA ARG A 94 7.45 -14.09 3.83
C ARG A 94 6.44 -13.05 3.37
N GLN A 95 6.62 -12.61 2.14
CA GLN A 95 5.82 -11.56 1.53
C GLN A 95 4.80 -12.14 0.55
N PRO A 96 3.56 -11.62 0.55
CA PRO A 96 2.55 -12.07 -0.41
C PRO A 96 2.84 -11.57 -1.82
N GLN A 97 2.45 -12.37 -2.81
CA GLN A 97 2.19 -11.89 -4.15
C GLN A 97 0.82 -11.21 -4.19
N VAL A 98 0.81 -9.88 -4.29
CA VAL A 98 -0.44 -9.11 -4.27
C VAL A 98 -1.08 -9.08 -5.66
N ARG A 99 -2.35 -9.47 -5.76
CA ARG A 99 -3.18 -9.44 -6.96
C ARG A 99 -4.43 -8.61 -6.72
N LYS A 100 -4.87 -7.88 -7.74
CA LYS A 100 -6.13 -7.14 -7.72
C LYS A 100 -7.18 -7.94 -8.47
N GLU A 101 -8.30 -8.22 -7.83
CA GLU A 101 -9.47 -8.86 -8.44
C GLU A 101 -10.68 -7.94 -8.19
N GLY A 102 -11.09 -7.19 -9.22
CA GLY A 102 -12.09 -6.14 -9.08
C GLY A 102 -11.66 -5.05 -8.10
N LEU A 103 -12.42 -4.86 -7.01
CA LEU A 103 -12.15 -3.92 -5.93
C LEU A 103 -11.45 -4.56 -4.72
N LYS A 104 -11.06 -5.83 -4.82
CA LYS A 104 -10.40 -6.58 -3.75
C LYS A 104 -8.92 -6.78 -4.05
N LEU A 105 -8.11 -6.84 -2.99
CA LEU A 105 -6.70 -7.20 -3.05
C LEU A 105 -6.51 -8.56 -2.39
N TRP A 106 -5.87 -9.49 -3.08
CA TRP A 106 -5.54 -10.81 -2.59
C TRP A 106 -4.04 -10.95 -2.44
N GLY A 107 -3.59 -11.50 -1.31
CA GLY A 107 -2.20 -11.92 -1.12
C GLY A 107 -2.08 -13.43 -1.28
N THR A 108 -1.08 -13.87 -2.03
CA THR A 108 -0.74 -15.30 -2.13
C THR A 108 0.66 -15.53 -1.59
N TRP A 109 0.78 -16.34 -0.54
CA TRP A 109 2.06 -16.77 0.02
C TRP A 109 2.43 -18.11 -0.58
N LYS A 110 3.64 -18.16 -1.16
CA LYS A 110 4.18 -19.42 -1.67
C LYS A 110 4.66 -20.29 -0.50
N PRO A 111 4.42 -21.60 -0.56
CA PRO A 111 4.93 -22.52 0.44
C PRO A 111 6.45 -22.58 0.42
N ASP A 112 7.04 -23.13 1.48
CA ASP A 112 8.48 -23.35 1.50
C ASP A 112 8.88 -24.44 0.51
N LYS A 113 10.04 -24.29 -0.12
CA LYS A 113 10.58 -25.38 -0.95
C LYS A 113 11.06 -26.55 -0.10
N GLU A 114 11.34 -26.30 1.19
CA GLU A 114 11.84 -27.28 2.15
C GLU A 114 10.76 -27.89 3.04
N SER A 115 9.49 -27.51 2.88
CA SER A 115 8.42 -28.12 3.66
C SER A 115 8.28 -29.59 3.28
N GLN A 116 8.42 -30.50 4.26
CA GLN A 116 8.22 -31.96 4.12
C GLN A 116 6.75 -32.37 3.87
N GLU A 117 5.86 -31.41 3.59
CA GLU A 117 4.47 -31.72 3.26
C GLU A 117 4.36 -32.27 1.84
N ASP A 118 3.68 -33.41 1.69
CA ASP A 118 3.27 -33.95 0.40
C ASP A 118 2.24 -32.99 -0.23
N ASN A 119 2.70 -32.18 -1.20
CA ASN A 119 1.93 -31.22 -2.00
C ASN A 119 1.53 -29.91 -1.28
N PRO A 120 2.50 -29.02 -0.99
CA PRO A 120 2.22 -27.79 -0.27
C PRO A 120 1.44 -26.81 -1.16
N GLN A 121 0.25 -26.40 -0.69
CA GLN A 121 -0.61 -25.48 -1.44
C GLN A 121 -0.30 -24.02 -1.11
N PRO A 122 -0.37 -23.11 -2.10
CA PRO A 122 -0.18 -21.69 -1.86
C PRO A 122 -1.34 -21.13 -1.04
N GLU A 123 -1.00 -20.42 0.02
CA GLU A 123 -2.00 -19.79 0.87
C GLU A 123 -2.48 -18.49 0.22
N LYS A 124 -3.78 -18.41 -0.10
CA LYS A 124 -4.42 -17.20 -0.65
C LYS A 124 -5.33 -16.58 0.42
N ARG A 125 -5.05 -15.33 0.80
CA ARG A 125 -5.87 -14.55 1.76
C ARG A 125 -6.34 -13.23 1.15
N LEU A 126 -7.54 -12.81 1.53
CA LEU A 126 -8.06 -11.49 1.21
C LEU A 126 -7.35 -10.45 2.09
N LEU A 127 -6.84 -9.38 1.50
CA LEU A 127 -6.21 -8.27 2.23
C LEU A 127 -7.28 -7.24 2.55
N HIS A 128 -7.77 -7.24 3.78
CA HIS A 128 -8.83 -6.34 4.20
C HIS A 128 -8.32 -4.89 4.30
N PRO A 129 -9.15 -3.88 3.98
CA PRO A 129 -8.77 -2.48 4.12
C PRO A 129 -8.37 -2.09 5.54
N SER A 130 -8.97 -2.71 6.57
CA SER A 130 -8.62 -2.54 7.98
C SER A 130 -7.16 -2.89 8.25
N ASP A 131 -6.72 -4.05 7.76
CA ASP A 131 -5.39 -4.59 8.01
C ASP A 131 -4.34 -3.79 7.25
N VAL A 132 -4.66 -3.42 6.00
CA VAL A 132 -3.81 -2.56 5.18
C VAL A 132 -3.68 -1.16 5.79
N LEU A 133 -4.76 -0.60 6.33
CA LEU A 133 -4.73 0.68 7.04
C LEU A 133 -3.85 0.60 8.28
N ALA A 134 -4.00 -0.45 9.10
CA ALA A 134 -3.16 -0.66 10.26
C ALA A 134 -1.70 -0.75 9.84
N LEU A 135 -1.37 -1.58 8.83
CA LEU A 135 -0.02 -1.71 8.29
C LEU A 135 0.54 -0.37 7.78
N PHE A 136 -0.24 0.40 7.02
CA PHE A 136 0.22 1.68 6.48
C PHE A 136 0.52 2.72 7.56
N LYS A 137 -0.19 2.68 8.69
CA LYS A 137 0.13 3.52 9.86
C LYS A 137 1.46 3.16 10.52
N HIS A 138 1.97 1.93 10.34
CA HIS A 138 3.28 1.53 10.86
C HIS A 138 4.45 2.01 9.97
N ILE A 139 4.18 2.49 8.76
CA ILE A 139 5.23 3.02 7.87
C ILE A 139 5.74 4.33 8.45
N THR A 140 7.05 4.40 8.74
CA THR A 140 7.67 5.60 9.29
C THR A 140 7.78 6.70 8.23
N ASN A 141 7.88 7.95 8.67
CA ASN A 141 8.04 9.09 7.77
C ASN A 141 9.33 8.97 6.92
N GLU A 142 10.38 8.37 7.46
CA GLU A 142 11.61 8.11 6.71
C GLU A 142 11.36 7.17 5.53
N GLU A 143 10.65 6.07 5.75
CA GLU A 143 10.30 5.09 4.71
C GLU A 143 9.37 5.72 3.65
N ILE A 144 8.41 6.55 4.07
CA ILE A 144 7.54 7.33 3.15
C ILE A 144 8.38 8.19 2.22
N ARG A 145 9.34 8.95 2.77
CA ARG A 145 10.24 9.80 1.97
C ARG A 145 11.13 8.96 1.06
N LYS A 146 11.73 7.88 1.58
CA LYS A 146 12.64 6.98 0.86
C LYS A 146 11.99 6.39 -0.38
N MET A 147 10.76 5.89 -0.26
CA MET A 147 10.01 5.36 -1.42
C MET A 147 9.47 6.43 -2.37
N GLY A 148 9.57 7.74 -2.07
CA GLY A 148 9.07 8.80 -2.98
C GLY A 148 7.61 9.16 -2.79
N LEU A 149 7.09 9.03 -1.57
CA LEU A 149 5.81 9.62 -1.14
C LEU A 149 6.06 10.86 -0.26
N SER A 150 5.00 11.59 0.06
CA SER A 150 5.07 12.82 0.88
C SER A 150 4.38 12.57 2.22
N GLU A 151 5.07 12.93 3.31
CA GLU A 151 4.51 12.83 4.67
C GLU A 151 3.43 13.89 4.97
N ASP A 152 3.47 15.03 4.27
CA ASP A 152 2.54 16.14 4.51
C ASP A 152 1.30 16.07 3.61
N TYR A 153 1.45 15.56 2.38
CA TYR A 153 0.41 15.65 1.36
C TYR A 153 -0.08 14.29 0.84
N ALA A 154 0.68 13.21 1.05
CA ALA A 154 0.40 11.93 0.39
C ALA A 154 0.79 10.73 1.25
N ARG A 155 0.36 10.71 2.51
CA ARG A 155 0.59 9.57 3.40
C ARG A 155 -0.16 8.32 2.90
N PRO A 156 0.47 7.12 2.93
CA PRO A 156 -0.13 5.90 2.40
C PRO A 156 -1.50 5.56 2.99
N GLU A 157 -1.66 5.74 4.30
CA GLU A 157 -2.90 5.45 5.03
C GLU A 157 -4.11 6.27 4.53
N TRP A 158 -3.89 7.44 3.93
CA TRP A 158 -4.97 8.28 3.38
C TRP A 158 -5.58 7.73 2.11
N MET A 159 -4.96 6.72 1.48
CA MET A 159 -5.56 6.00 0.35
C MET A 159 -6.69 5.05 0.79
N VAL A 160 -6.81 4.78 2.09
CA VAL A 160 -7.91 4.02 2.69
C VAL A 160 -8.89 5.00 3.32
N ILE A 161 -10.14 4.99 2.85
CA ILE A 161 -11.19 5.91 3.30
C ILE A 161 -11.81 5.36 4.57
N THR A 162 -11.76 6.16 5.64
CA THR A 162 -12.51 5.92 6.89
C THR A 162 -13.62 6.96 7.07
N VAL A 163 -13.46 8.14 6.49
CA VAL A 163 -14.43 9.23 6.51
C VAL A 163 -14.68 9.68 5.07
N LEU A 164 -15.92 9.59 4.62
CA LEU A 164 -16.32 10.00 3.28
C LEU A 164 -16.78 11.47 3.31
N PRO A 165 -16.14 12.38 2.55
CA PRO A 165 -16.61 13.77 2.47
C PRO A 165 -17.94 13.83 1.73
N VAL A 166 -18.90 14.57 2.31
CA VAL A 166 -20.22 14.81 1.69
C VAL A 166 -20.21 16.17 1.00
N PRO A 167 -20.36 16.21 -0.34
CA PRO A 167 -20.39 17.46 -1.09
C PRO A 167 -21.59 18.34 -0.68
N PRO A 168 -21.41 19.68 -0.67
CA PRO A 168 -22.49 20.60 -0.31
C PRO A 168 -23.55 20.68 -1.42
N PRO A 169 -24.77 21.18 -1.15
CA PRO A 169 -25.86 21.26 -2.12
C PRO A 169 -25.52 21.90 -3.48
N PRO A 170 -24.66 22.94 -3.59
CA PRO A 170 -24.27 23.48 -4.90
C PRO A 170 -23.54 22.48 -5.80
N VAL A 171 -22.93 21.42 -5.24
CA VAL A 171 -22.27 20.33 -5.96
C VAL A 171 -23.22 19.16 -6.23
N ARG A 172 -24.38 19.11 -5.56
CA ARG A 172 -25.43 18.09 -5.71
C ARG A 172 -26.82 18.75 -5.79
N PRO A 173 -27.09 19.55 -6.84
CA PRO A 173 -28.28 20.40 -6.89
C PRO A 173 -29.56 19.58 -7.07
N SER A 174 -30.58 19.83 -6.23
CA SER A 174 -31.91 19.27 -6.41
C SER A 174 -32.73 20.11 -7.39
N ILE A 175 -33.50 19.47 -8.28
CA ILE A 175 -34.50 20.15 -9.14
C ILE A 175 -35.90 20.00 -8.55
N SER A 176 -36.69 21.08 -8.52
CA SER A 176 -38.13 21.00 -8.25
C SER A 176 -38.87 20.87 -9.57
N VAL A 177 -39.61 19.77 -9.77
CA VAL A 177 -40.30 19.48 -11.05
C VAL A 177 -41.33 20.55 -11.41
N ASP A 178 -42.01 21.12 -10.40
CA ASP A 178 -43.11 22.08 -10.60
C ASP A 178 -42.72 23.56 -10.36
N GLY A 179 -41.45 23.86 -10.03
CA GLY A 179 -40.98 25.22 -9.76
C GLY A 179 -41.57 25.93 -8.51
N THR A 180 -42.59 25.35 -7.88
CA THR A 180 -43.33 25.91 -6.73
C THR A 180 -42.71 25.60 -5.36
N GLY A 181 -41.59 24.85 -5.32
CA GLY A 181 -40.90 24.47 -4.07
C GLY A 181 -41.67 23.50 -3.16
N GLN A 182 -42.94 23.20 -3.46
CA GLN A 182 -43.83 22.30 -2.71
C GLN A 182 -44.12 20.97 -3.43
N GLY A 183 -43.65 20.79 -4.67
CA GLY A 183 -43.82 19.58 -5.48
C GLY A 183 -42.75 18.51 -5.27
N MET A 184 -42.87 17.39 -6.00
CA MET A 184 -41.87 16.32 -5.99
C MET A 184 -40.49 16.87 -6.41
N ARG A 185 -39.46 16.55 -5.63
CA ARG A 185 -38.08 16.95 -5.91
C ARG A 185 -37.34 15.82 -6.61
N GLY A 186 -36.70 16.15 -7.73
CA GLY A 186 -35.68 15.31 -8.34
C GLY A 186 -34.34 15.60 -7.68
N GLU A 187 -33.82 14.66 -6.92
CA GLU A 187 -32.49 14.77 -6.32
C GLU A 187 -31.39 14.48 -7.36
N ASP A 188 -30.22 15.08 -7.19
CA ASP A 188 -29.04 14.81 -8.01
C ASP A 188 -28.55 13.36 -7.86
N ASP A 189 -27.94 12.80 -8.91
CA ASP A 189 -27.38 11.43 -8.92
C ASP A 189 -26.36 11.19 -7.80
N LEU A 190 -25.61 12.22 -7.38
CA LEU A 190 -24.69 12.12 -6.24
C LEU A 190 -25.45 11.93 -4.93
N THR A 191 -26.57 12.63 -4.76
CA THR A 191 -27.44 12.45 -3.59
C THR A 191 -28.03 11.03 -3.59
N TYR A 192 -28.46 10.52 -4.75
CA TYR A 192 -29.00 9.16 -4.86
C TYR A 192 -27.97 8.07 -4.53
N LYS A 193 -26.70 8.24 -4.91
CA LYS A 193 -25.61 7.29 -4.58
C LYS A 193 -25.12 7.38 -3.13
N LEU A 194 -25.39 8.49 -2.44
CA LEU A 194 -25.02 8.70 -1.04
C LEU A 194 -26.10 8.24 -0.05
N GLY A 195 -27.35 8.18 -0.49
CA GLY A 195 -28.52 7.78 0.31
C GLY A 195 -28.82 6.29 0.31
#